data_AF-A0A9Q7UD97-F1
#
_entry.id   AF-A0A9Q7UD97-F1
#
_cell.length_a   1.000
_cell.length_b   1.000
_cell.length_c   1.000
_cell.angle_alpha   90.00
_cell.angle_beta   90.00
_cell.angle_gamma   90.00
#
_symmetry.space_group_name_H-M   'P 1'
#
loop_
_entity.id
_entity.type
_entity.pdbx_description
1 polymer ?
#
loop_
_entity_poly.entity_id
_entity_poly.type
_entity_poly.pdbx_seq_one_letter_code
_entity_poly.pdbx_strand_id
1 'polypeptide(L)'
;MPPHIRDSNAESSDLSDGPHEERPPAAPHKQMLIGTETPVRYNSDSDHEMHYNIDTISNLNPEVLKGMLIELTKRNKAKNADTYKKPSHHSDFHQRLSRTHDALKEAPKLTTKNWYAWNPQFRGILSNWPAAMKHLDGIVAPGDKKHDRTLNSELCTILQSSALLAGNDNVNYLFANIRKLIADINEHWAKAESMGHALPEILKVKTLIDQAKYVTPYHHCVITLEDTGMASDYEVLCAALCKC
;
A
#
# COMPACT_ATOMS: atom_id res chain seq x y z
N MET A 1 32.09 3.37 -47.67
CA MET A 1 32.86 4.48 -47.04
C MET A 1 32.20 4.80 -45.71
N PRO A 2 32.90 4.73 -44.57
CA PRO A 2 32.42 5.29 -43.32
C PRO A 2 33.18 6.59 -42.96
N PRO A 3 32.49 7.63 -42.47
CA PRO A 3 33.11 8.63 -41.60
C PRO A 3 32.25 8.80 -40.32
N HIS A 4 32.72 9.32 -39.20
CA HIS A 4 34.03 9.69 -38.67
C HIS A 4 33.73 9.95 -37.19
N ILE A 5 34.49 9.35 -36.28
CA ILE A 5 34.37 9.57 -34.82
C ILE A 5 34.85 10.99 -34.52
N ARG A 6 34.12 11.74 -33.70
CA ARG A 6 34.54 13.07 -33.23
C ARG A 6 34.40 13.11 -31.71
N ASP A 7 35.49 12.80 -31.02
CA ASP A 7 35.64 13.03 -29.58
C ASP A 7 35.90 14.52 -29.35
N SER A 8 35.23 15.10 -28.36
CA SER A 8 35.50 16.44 -27.86
C SER A 8 35.65 16.38 -26.35
N ASN A 9 36.90 16.42 -25.93
CA ASN A 9 37.31 16.75 -24.57
C ASN A 9 36.82 18.16 -24.23
N ALA A 10 36.11 18.31 -23.12
CA ALA A 10 35.78 19.61 -22.54
C ALA A 10 36.46 19.73 -21.17
N GLU A 11 37.14 20.86 -21.03
CA GLU A 11 38.05 21.26 -19.97
C GLU A 11 37.50 21.17 -18.55
N SER A 12 38.43 20.78 -17.66
CA SER A 12 38.42 21.00 -16.22
C SER A 12 38.46 22.51 -15.91
N SER A 13 37.74 22.92 -14.87
CA SER A 13 37.91 24.23 -14.24
C SER A 13 37.97 24.03 -12.73
N ASP A 14 39.20 24.14 -12.21
CA ASP A 14 39.50 24.28 -10.79
C ASP A 14 38.95 25.62 -10.27
N LEU A 15 38.11 25.56 -9.23
CA LEU A 15 37.73 26.72 -8.44
C LEU A 15 38.39 26.63 -7.06
N SER A 16 39.13 27.70 -6.79
CA SER A 16 39.97 27.95 -5.63
C SER A 16 39.16 28.20 -4.36
N ASP A 17 39.46 27.45 -3.30
CA ASP A 17 39.01 27.72 -1.94
C ASP A 17 39.91 28.77 -1.26
N GLY A 18 39.30 29.86 -0.79
CA GLY A 18 39.95 30.85 0.07
C GLY A 18 39.88 30.46 1.55
N PRO A 19 40.80 30.95 2.41
CA PRO A 19 40.84 30.56 3.82
C PRO A 19 39.81 31.35 4.63
N HIS A 20 38.92 30.62 5.30
CA HIS A 20 37.92 31.17 6.21
C HIS A 20 38.55 31.41 7.59
N GLU A 21 38.52 32.66 8.08
CA GLU A 21 38.95 33.00 9.43
C GLU A 21 38.04 32.32 10.48
N GLU A 22 38.66 31.55 11.35
CA GLU A 22 38.04 30.77 12.41
C GLU A 22 37.90 31.64 13.67
N ARG A 23 36.66 32.02 14.01
CA ARG A 23 36.32 32.81 15.20
C ARG A 23 36.18 31.88 16.41
N PRO A 24 36.82 32.18 17.57
CA PRO A 24 36.78 31.28 18.73
C PRO A 24 35.39 31.19 19.37
N PRO A 25 35.02 30.02 19.93
CA PRO A 25 33.69 29.77 20.47
C PRO A 25 33.45 30.51 21.79
N ALA A 26 32.33 31.21 21.86
CA ALA A 26 31.83 31.83 23.08
C ALA A 26 31.35 30.77 24.08
N ALA A 27 31.62 31.02 25.36
CA ALA A 27 31.35 30.10 26.47
C ALA A 27 29.86 29.72 26.60
N PRO A 28 29.55 28.49 27.08
CA PRO A 28 28.17 28.01 27.16
C PRO A 28 27.37 28.75 28.23
N HIS A 29 26.23 29.31 27.83
CA HIS A 29 25.27 29.92 28.72
C HIS A 29 24.58 28.81 29.54
N LYS A 30 24.72 28.84 30.87
CA LYS A 30 24.06 27.89 31.80
C LYS A 30 22.55 28.03 31.68
N GLN A 31 21.91 27.10 30.98
CA GLN A 31 20.45 26.97 30.97
C GLN A 31 19.97 26.35 32.29
N MET A 32 18.95 26.99 32.85
CA MET A 32 18.25 26.61 34.07
C MET A 32 17.50 25.29 33.82
N LEU A 33 17.80 24.25 34.61
CA LEU A 33 17.15 22.94 34.53
C LEU A 33 15.70 23.08 35.00
N ILE A 34 14.74 23.10 34.08
CA ILE A 34 13.32 22.96 34.39
C ILE A 34 13.05 21.47 34.59
N GLY A 35 12.50 21.13 35.76
CA GLY A 35 12.25 19.75 36.18
C GLY A 35 11.42 18.97 35.17
N THR A 36 11.91 17.78 34.81
CA THR A 36 11.15 16.79 34.06
C THR A 36 10.02 16.25 34.93
N GLU A 37 8.79 16.70 34.67
CA GLU A 37 7.59 16.04 35.15
C GLU A 37 7.60 14.60 34.64
N THR A 38 7.53 13.66 35.57
CA THR A 38 7.46 12.23 35.27
C THR A 38 6.12 11.97 34.56
N PRO A 39 6.10 11.37 33.36
CA PRO A 39 4.85 11.06 32.68
C PRO A 39 4.02 10.13 33.58
N VAL A 40 2.85 10.61 33.98
CA VAL A 40 1.89 9.82 34.76
C VAL A 40 1.55 8.56 33.96
N ARG A 41 1.81 7.41 34.58
CA ARG A 41 1.57 6.09 34.01
C ARG A 41 0.07 5.93 33.78
N TYR A 42 -0.35 5.98 32.52
CA TYR A 42 -1.74 5.70 32.13
C TYR A 42 -2.05 4.22 32.36
N ASN A 43 -2.71 3.91 33.47
CA ASN A 43 -3.43 2.66 33.64
C ASN A 43 -4.77 2.78 32.90
N SER A 44 -4.82 2.30 31.66
CA SER A 44 -6.03 2.28 30.83
C SER A 44 -6.46 0.83 30.60
N ASP A 45 -7.06 0.22 31.62
CA ASP A 45 -7.82 -1.04 31.52
C ASP A 45 -9.30 -0.80 31.13
N SER A 46 -9.67 0.43 30.77
CA SER A 46 -11.01 0.69 30.25
C SER A 46 -11.06 0.42 28.75
N ASP A 47 -11.89 -0.54 28.37
CA ASP A 47 -12.31 -0.87 26.99
C ASP A 47 -13.15 0.25 26.34
N HIS A 48 -12.80 1.50 26.61
CA HIS A 48 -13.39 2.66 25.96
C HIS A 48 -12.78 2.79 24.56
N GLU A 49 -13.49 2.24 23.60
CA GLU A 49 -13.31 2.50 22.18
C GLU A 49 -13.21 4.03 21.96
N MET A 50 -12.00 4.52 21.68
CA MET A 50 -11.75 5.95 21.54
C MET A 50 -12.45 6.44 20.28
N HIS A 51 -13.64 7.02 20.45
CA HIS A 51 -14.36 7.71 19.38
C HIS A 51 -13.67 9.05 19.09
N TYR A 52 -12.80 9.06 18.09
CA TYR A 52 -12.23 10.30 17.58
C TYR A 52 -13.24 11.00 16.67
N ASN A 53 -13.60 12.24 17.00
CA ASN A 53 -14.36 13.13 16.12
C ASN A 53 -13.49 13.50 14.90
N ILE A 54 -14.07 13.45 13.70
CA ILE A 54 -13.44 13.83 12.43
C ILE A 54 -12.86 15.25 12.50
N ASP A 55 -13.55 16.20 13.13
CA ASP A 55 -13.06 17.58 13.30
C ASP A 55 -11.81 17.66 14.17
N THR A 56 -11.63 16.70 15.07
CA THR A 56 -10.42 16.59 15.89
C THR A 56 -9.27 16.01 15.06
N ILE A 57 -9.55 15.02 14.21
CA ILE A 57 -8.55 14.37 13.34
C ILE A 57 -7.99 15.37 12.31
N SER A 58 -8.85 16.20 11.70
CA SER A 58 -8.44 17.18 10.69
C SER A 58 -7.52 18.27 11.23
N ASN A 59 -7.50 18.48 12.55
CA ASN A 59 -6.65 19.46 13.23
C ASN A 59 -5.37 18.84 13.82
N LEU A 60 -5.14 17.54 13.66
CA LEU A 60 -3.93 16.88 14.15
C LEU A 60 -2.72 17.19 13.27
N ASN A 61 -1.58 17.40 13.91
CA ASN A 61 -0.30 17.40 13.22
C ASN A 61 -0.06 16.01 12.57
N PRO A 62 0.43 15.95 11.32
CA PRO A 62 0.78 14.71 10.63
C PRO A 62 1.59 13.69 11.45
N GLU A 63 2.53 14.13 12.30
CA GLU A 63 3.34 13.22 13.14
C GLU A 63 2.51 12.56 14.24
N VAL A 64 1.53 13.28 14.81
CA VAL A 64 0.60 12.74 15.81
C VAL A 64 -0.35 11.75 15.15
N LEU A 65 -0.87 12.08 13.96
CA LEU A 65 -1.74 11.19 13.18
C LEU A 65 -1.01 9.89 12.81
N LYS A 66 0.25 9.99 12.38
CA LYS A 66 1.10 8.84 12.08
C LYS A 66 1.32 7.95 13.32
N GLY A 67 1.59 8.55 14.48
CA GLY A 67 1.69 7.83 15.75
C GLY A 67 0.39 7.09 16.12
N MET A 68 -0.76 7.75 15.96
CA MET A 68 -2.08 7.15 16.21
C MET A 68 -2.37 5.98 15.27
N LEU A 69 -2.10 6.11 13.97
CA LEU A 69 -2.27 5.03 12.99
C LEU A 69 -1.40 3.82 13.31
N ILE A 70 -0.15 4.03 13.76
CA ILE A 70 0.74 2.94 14.18
C ILE A 70 0.14 2.19 15.37
N GLU A 71 -0.35 2.89 16.39
CA GLU A 71 -0.98 2.25 17.56
C GLU A 71 -2.29 1.54 17.21
N LEU A 72 -3.12 2.13 16.36
CA LEU A 72 -4.36 1.51 15.89
C LEU A 72 -4.06 0.21 15.12
N THR A 73 -3.02 0.23 14.27
CA THR A 73 -2.56 -0.94 13.53
C THR A 73 -2.05 -2.05 14.47
N LYS A 74 -1.33 -1.70 15.55
CA LYS A 74 -0.90 -2.68 16.57
C LYS A 74 -2.09 -3.30 17.30
N ARG A 75 -3.07 -2.49 17.70
CA ARG A 75 -4.29 -2.98 18.37
C ARG A 75 -5.13 -3.86 17.45
N ASN A 76 -5.27 -3.50 16.17
CA ASN A 76 -5.99 -4.32 15.20
C ASN A 76 -5.25 -5.64 14.92
N LYS A 77 -3.91 -5.66 14.89
CA LYS A 77 -3.14 -6.91 14.84
C LYS A 77 -3.40 -7.79 16.06
N ALA A 78 -3.50 -7.21 17.26
CA ALA A 78 -3.81 -7.94 18.49
C ALA A 78 -5.25 -8.49 18.49
N LYS A 79 -6.26 -7.68 18.13
CA LYS A 79 -7.66 -8.12 18.05
C LYS A 79 -7.88 -9.18 16.95
N ASN A 80 -7.22 -9.04 15.81
CA ASN A 80 -7.35 -10.01 14.71
C ASN A 80 -6.60 -11.32 14.96
N ALA A 81 -5.61 -11.33 15.86
CA ALA A 81 -4.89 -12.55 16.21
C ALA A 81 -5.80 -13.62 16.85
N ASP A 82 -6.87 -13.20 17.54
CA ASP A 82 -7.81 -14.11 18.21
C ASP A 82 -8.90 -14.66 17.27
N THR A 83 -9.25 -13.93 16.20
CA THR A 83 -10.20 -14.40 15.16
C THR A 83 -9.55 -15.11 13.98
N TYR A 84 -8.23 -14.98 13.82
CA TYR A 84 -7.50 -15.70 12.78
C TYR A 84 -7.24 -17.12 13.26
N LYS A 85 -8.04 -18.09 12.78
CA LYS A 85 -7.63 -19.49 12.87
C LYS A 85 -6.27 -19.58 12.18
N LYS A 86 -5.22 -19.83 12.97
CA LYS A 86 -3.87 -20.12 12.48
C LYS A 86 -4.01 -21.04 11.26
N PRO A 87 -3.36 -20.72 10.12
CA PRO A 87 -3.34 -21.63 8.98
C PRO A 87 -3.04 -23.03 9.51
N SER A 88 -3.83 -24.02 9.07
CA SER A 88 -3.72 -25.40 9.58
C SER A 88 -2.25 -25.79 9.70
N HIS A 89 -1.88 -26.53 10.75
CA HIS A 89 -0.53 -27.04 11.06
C HIS A 89 0.04 -27.99 9.97
N HIS A 90 -0.08 -27.64 8.69
CA HIS A 90 0.67 -28.19 7.60
C HIS A 90 2.11 -27.73 7.78
N SER A 91 2.95 -28.66 8.24
CA SER A 91 4.37 -28.45 8.54
C SER A 91 5.17 -27.91 7.36
N ASP A 92 4.65 -28.04 6.14
CA ASP A 92 5.27 -27.58 4.90
C ASP A 92 4.77 -26.20 4.43
N PHE A 93 3.82 -25.57 5.13
CA PHE A 93 3.23 -24.29 4.71
C PHE A 93 4.28 -23.18 4.58
N HIS A 94 5.04 -22.91 5.65
CA HIS A 94 6.08 -21.88 5.65
C HIS A 94 7.18 -22.18 4.62
N GLN A 95 7.48 -23.45 4.39
CA GLN A 95 8.47 -23.86 3.40
C GLN A 95 7.97 -23.58 1.98
N ARG A 96 6.71 -23.90 1.66
CA ARG A 96 6.09 -23.59 0.36
C ARG A 96 6.01 -22.08 0.12
N LEU A 97 5.65 -21.32 1.16
CA LEU A 97 5.60 -19.87 1.12
C LEU A 97 6.99 -19.27 0.81
N SER A 98 8.03 -19.71 1.52
CA SER A 98 9.40 -19.25 1.30
C SER A 98 9.88 -19.58 -0.12
N ARG A 99 9.67 -20.82 -0.59
CA ARG A 99 10.06 -21.23 -1.96
C ARG A 99 9.35 -20.41 -3.03
N THR A 100 8.06 -20.16 -2.86
CA THR A 100 7.28 -19.35 -3.81
C THR A 100 7.78 -17.91 -3.84
N HIS A 101 8.06 -17.35 -2.66
CA HIS A 101 8.61 -16.01 -2.52
C HIS A 101 10.00 -15.88 -3.15
N ASP A 102 10.90 -16.84 -2.92
CA ASP A 102 12.24 -16.82 -3.51
C ASP A 102 12.18 -16.98 -5.04
N ALA A 103 11.29 -17.84 -5.55
CA ALA A 103 11.09 -17.97 -6.99
C ALA A 103 10.49 -16.70 -7.62
N LEU A 104 9.64 -15.97 -6.89
CA LEU A 104 9.10 -14.68 -7.34
C LEU A 104 10.15 -13.56 -7.35
N LYS A 105 11.18 -13.62 -6.48
CA LYS A 105 12.31 -12.68 -6.52
C LYS A 105 13.14 -12.82 -7.79
N GLU A 106 13.32 -14.04 -8.25
CA GLU A 106 14.05 -14.35 -9.48
C GLU A 106 13.20 -14.09 -10.75
N ALA A 107 11.89 -13.86 -10.59
CA ALA A 107 11.03 -13.54 -11.71
C ALA A 107 11.32 -12.11 -12.22
N PRO A 108 11.34 -11.89 -13.55
CA PRO A 108 11.48 -10.55 -14.10
C PRO A 108 10.36 -9.65 -13.58
N LYS A 109 10.69 -8.39 -13.30
CA LYS A 109 9.73 -7.39 -12.78
C LYS A 109 8.48 -7.36 -13.65
N LEU A 110 7.30 -7.54 -13.07
CA LEU A 110 6.07 -7.48 -13.85
C LEU A 110 5.85 -6.04 -14.35
N THR A 111 5.72 -5.90 -15.66
CA THR A 111 5.41 -4.66 -16.37
C THR A 111 4.29 -4.96 -17.38
N THR A 112 3.60 -3.92 -17.84
CA THR A 112 2.60 -4.07 -18.90
C THR A 112 3.19 -4.69 -20.17
N LYS A 113 4.48 -4.44 -20.46
CA LYS A 113 5.18 -4.92 -21.66
C LYS A 113 5.57 -6.40 -21.61
N ASN A 114 5.72 -6.98 -20.42
CA ASN A 114 6.19 -8.36 -20.27
C ASN A 114 5.16 -9.30 -19.64
N TRP A 115 3.91 -8.86 -19.47
CA TRP A 115 2.80 -9.68 -18.94
C TRP A 115 2.72 -11.08 -19.56
N TYR A 116 2.80 -11.16 -20.90
CA TYR A 116 2.69 -12.44 -21.62
C TYR A 116 3.84 -13.41 -21.34
N ALA A 117 5.04 -12.91 -21.04
CA ALA A 117 6.18 -13.73 -20.64
C ALA A 117 6.13 -14.06 -19.13
N TRP A 118 5.62 -13.13 -18.33
CA TRP A 118 5.53 -13.28 -16.89
C TRP A 118 4.46 -14.28 -16.45
N ASN A 119 3.29 -14.29 -17.10
CA ASN A 119 2.16 -15.15 -16.72
C ASN A 119 2.49 -16.67 -16.77
N PRO A 120 3.12 -17.22 -17.83
CA PRO A 120 3.59 -18.60 -17.83
C PRO A 120 4.61 -18.90 -16.72
N GLN A 121 5.53 -17.96 -16.44
CA GLN A 121 6.53 -18.12 -15.39
C GLN A 121 5.89 -18.13 -14.00
N PHE A 122 4.93 -17.25 -13.75
CA PHE A 122 4.14 -17.21 -12.52
C PHE A 122 3.33 -18.50 -12.31
N ARG A 123 2.66 -18.99 -13.36
CA ARG A 123 1.99 -20.30 -13.33
C ARG A 123 2.97 -21.43 -13.07
N GLY A 124 4.18 -21.38 -13.63
CA GLY A 124 5.27 -22.31 -13.35
C GLY A 124 5.67 -22.31 -11.87
N ILE A 125 5.81 -21.13 -11.26
CA ILE A 125 6.11 -20.98 -9.83
C ILE A 125 4.99 -21.59 -8.97
N LEU A 126 3.74 -21.29 -9.30
CA LEU A 126 2.57 -21.78 -8.57
C LEU A 126 2.22 -23.25 -8.84
N SER A 127 2.81 -23.89 -9.85
CA SER A 127 2.59 -25.31 -10.13
C SER A 127 2.96 -26.22 -8.96
N ASN A 128 3.90 -25.79 -8.10
CA ASN A 128 4.26 -26.46 -6.85
C ASN A 128 3.20 -26.33 -5.75
N TRP A 129 2.13 -25.58 -6.00
CA TRP A 129 1.00 -25.37 -5.11
C TRP A 129 -0.32 -25.75 -5.79
N PRO A 130 -0.68 -27.05 -5.81
CA PRO A 130 -1.85 -27.54 -6.56
C PRO A 130 -3.18 -26.88 -6.17
N ALA A 131 -3.34 -26.46 -4.91
CA ALA A 131 -4.53 -25.72 -4.47
C ALA A 131 -4.63 -24.34 -5.12
N ALA A 132 -3.51 -23.60 -5.21
CA ALA A 132 -3.45 -22.31 -5.91
C ALA A 132 -3.76 -22.46 -7.40
N MET A 133 -3.22 -23.49 -8.05
CA MET A 133 -3.50 -23.77 -9.46
C MET A 133 -4.97 -24.10 -9.72
N LYS A 134 -5.59 -24.97 -8.91
CA LYS A 134 -7.03 -25.28 -9.03
C LYS A 134 -7.91 -24.04 -8.88
N HIS A 135 -7.51 -23.10 -8.01
CA HIS A 135 -8.22 -21.85 -7.84
C HIS A 135 -8.04 -20.92 -9.05
N LEU A 136 -6.81 -20.78 -9.57
CA LEU A 136 -6.52 -20.00 -10.78
C LEU A 136 -7.21 -20.54 -12.04
N ASP A 137 -7.39 -21.85 -12.14
CA ASP A 137 -8.05 -22.49 -13.27
C ASP A 137 -9.59 -22.46 -13.14
N GLY A 138 -10.13 -21.83 -12.10
CA GLY A 138 -11.58 -21.72 -11.89
C GLY A 138 -12.27 -23.06 -11.57
N ILE A 139 -11.49 -24.07 -11.17
CA ILE A 139 -12.00 -25.41 -10.85
C ILE A 139 -12.71 -25.40 -9.49
N VAL A 140 -12.33 -24.48 -8.59
CA VAL A 140 -12.99 -24.29 -7.30
C VAL A 140 -14.26 -23.47 -7.50
N ALA A 141 -15.40 -24.00 -7.08
CA ALA A 141 -16.68 -23.30 -7.15
C ALA A 141 -16.65 -22.01 -6.31
N PRO A 142 -17.20 -20.89 -6.82
CA PRO A 142 -17.32 -19.66 -6.03
C PRO A 142 -18.09 -19.91 -4.73
N GLY A 143 -17.56 -19.49 -3.58
CA GLY A 143 -18.18 -19.66 -2.27
C GLY A 143 -17.73 -20.89 -1.47
N ASP A 144 -16.71 -21.63 -1.93
CA ASP A 144 -16.07 -22.66 -1.10
C ASP A 144 -15.33 -21.99 0.07
N LYS A 145 -16.00 -21.97 1.23
CA LYS A 145 -15.53 -21.35 2.47
C LYS A 145 -14.13 -21.79 2.91
N LYS A 146 -13.68 -22.99 2.52
CA LYS A 146 -12.37 -23.53 2.91
C LYS A 146 -11.24 -22.96 2.05
N HIS A 147 -11.48 -22.76 0.77
CA HIS A 147 -10.47 -22.31 -0.19
C HIS A 147 -10.51 -20.79 -0.38
N ASP A 148 -11.69 -20.18 -0.35
CA ASP A 148 -11.86 -18.74 -0.62
C ASP A 148 -11.24 -17.82 0.43
N ARG A 149 -11.05 -18.26 1.68
CA ARG A 149 -10.45 -17.42 2.73
C ARG A 149 -8.94 -17.61 2.84
N THR A 150 -8.49 -18.83 3.07
CA THR A 150 -7.08 -19.10 3.37
C THR A 150 -6.21 -18.88 2.14
N LEU A 151 -6.57 -19.48 1.00
CA LEU A 151 -5.78 -19.38 -0.24
C LEU A 151 -5.75 -17.96 -0.80
N ASN A 152 -6.87 -17.24 -0.78
CA ASN A 152 -6.90 -15.84 -1.18
C ASN A 152 -6.05 -14.97 -0.27
N SER A 153 -6.15 -15.13 1.05
CA SER A 153 -5.34 -14.33 1.98
C SER A 153 -3.84 -14.53 1.76
N GLU A 154 -3.43 -15.77 1.50
CA GLU A 154 -2.03 -16.14 1.31
C GLU A 154 -1.51 -15.69 -0.06
N LEU A 155 -2.26 -15.96 -1.12
CA LEU A 155 -1.92 -15.51 -2.48
C LEU A 155 -1.89 -13.98 -2.56
N CYS A 156 -2.86 -13.30 -1.94
CA CYS A 156 -2.85 -11.85 -1.81
C CYS A 156 -1.62 -11.36 -1.04
N THR A 157 -1.25 -11.99 0.08
CA THR A 157 -0.07 -11.60 0.87
C THR A 157 1.22 -11.76 0.07
N ILE A 158 1.36 -12.85 -0.68
CA ILE A 158 2.52 -13.10 -1.55
C ILE A 158 2.59 -12.05 -2.66
N LEU A 159 1.48 -11.82 -3.37
CA LEU A 159 1.40 -10.84 -4.45
C LEU A 159 1.64 -9.41 -3.95
N GLN A 160 1.09 -9.05 -2.78
CA GLN A 160 1.33 -7.76 -2.14
C GLN A 160 2.78 -7.60 -1.71
N SER A 161 3.39 -8.64 -1.15
CA SER A 161 4.79 -8.59 -0.72
C SER A 161 5.73 -8.48 -1.91
N SER A 162 5.46 -9.20 -3.00
CA SER A 162 6.24 -9.07 -4.24
C SER A 162 6.00 -7.72 -4.92
N ALA A 163 4.79 -7.16 -4.80
CA ALA A 163 4.47 -5.83 -5.32
C ALA A 163 5.18 -4.71 -4.54
N LEU A 164 5.19 -4.77 -3.20
CA LEU A 164 5.85 -3.82 -2.32
C LEU A 164 7.38 -3.77 -2.54
N LEU A 165 8.00 -4.90 -2.86
CA LEU A 165 9.43 -4.99 -3.14
C LEU A 165 9.83 -4.41 -4.51
N ALA A 166 8.87 -4.23 -5.43
CA ALA A 166 9.15 -3.89 -6.82
C ALA A 166 9.10 -2.37 -7.14
N GLY A 167 8.76 -1.54 -6.15
CA GLY A 167 8.63 -0.08 -6.31
C GLY A 167 7.42 0.35 -7.16
N ASN A 168 7.30 1.66 -7.36
CA ASN A 168 6.09 2.31 -7.92
C ASN A 168 5.68 1.87 -9.34
N ASP A 169 6.54 1.20 -10.10
CA ASP A 169 6.24 0.80 -11.48
C ASP A 169 5.58 -0.59 -11.62
N ASN A 170 5.26 -1.28 -10.51
CA ASN A 170 4.63 -2.59 -10.57
C ASN A 170 3.10 -2.45 -10.68
N VAL A 171 2.54 -2.97 -11.77
CA VAL A 171 1.09 -3.00 -12.03
C VAL A 171 0.30 -3.69 -10.90
N ASN A 172 0.89 -4.70 -10.25
CA ASN A 172 0.26 -5.34 -9.09
C ASN A 172 0.23 -4.44 -7.83
N TYR A 173 1.21 -3.54 -7.68
CA TYR A 173 1.21 -2.55 -6.60
C TYR A 173 0.08 -1.55 -6.81
N LEU A 174 -0.13 -1.12 -8.05
CA LEU A 174 -1.23 -0.27 -8.48
C LEU A 174 -2.60 -0.91 -8.20
N PHE A 175 -2.83 -2.15 -8.63
CA PHE A 175 -4.09 -2.86 -8.37
C PHE A 175 -4.34 -3.10 -6.87
N ALA A 176 -3.31 -3.47 -6.12
CA ALA A 176 -3.43 -3.65 -4.67
C ALA A 176 -3.77 -2.32 -3.97
N ASN A 177 -3.18 -1.21 -4.41
CA ASN A 177 -3.46 0.11 -3.87
C ASN A 177 -4.87 0.60 -4.23
N ILE A 178 -5.38 0.33 -5.43
CA ILE A 178 -6.76 0.66 -5.78
C ILE A 178 -7.75 -0.12 -4.93
N ARG A 179 -7.57 -1.44 -4.81
CA ARG A 179 -8.47 -2.26 -3.99
C ARG A 179 -8.45 -1.79 -2.54
N LYS A 180 -7.28 -1.43 -2.03
CA LYS A 180 -7.13 -0.85 -0.70
C LYS A 180 -7.83 0.49 -0.60
N LEU A 181 -7.65 1.40 -1.55
CA LEU A 181 -8.30 2.71 -1.58
C LEU A 181 -9.83 2.58 -1.60
N ILE A 182 -10.38 1.71 -2.44
CA ILE A 182 -11.83 1.45 -2.50
C ILE A 182 -12.33 0.90 -1.15
N ALA A 183 -11.58 -0.02 -0.54
CA ALA A 183 -11.93 -0.57 0.77
C ALA A 183 -11.90 0.51 1.87
N ASP A 184 -10.85 1.34 1.90
CA ASP A 184 -10.70 2.42 2.86
C ASP A 184 -11.83 3.47 2.71
N ILE A 185 -12.21 3.83 1.47
CA ILE A 185 -13.36 4.72 1.19
C ILE A 185 -14.66 4.10 1.71
N ASN A 186 -14.89 2.82 1.43
CA ASN A 186 -16.11 2.12 1.86
C ASN A 186 -16.19 2.01 3.39
N GLU A 187 -15.08 1.72 4.07
CA GLU A 187 -15.01 1.63 5.53
C GLU A 187 -15.30 3.00 6.17
N HIS A 188 -14.65 4.06 5.68
CA HIS A 188 -14.90 5.42 6.17
C HIS A 188 -16.34 5.85 5.96
N TRP A 189 -16.97 5.46 4.84
CA TRP A 189 -18.38 5.77 4.59
C TRP A 189 -19.33 5.03 5.51
N ALA A 190 -19.14 3.71 5.67
CA ALA A 190 -19.96 2.90 6.56
C ALA A 190 -19.86 3.43 8.01
N LYS A 191 -18.68 3.93 8.40
CA LYS A 191 -18.48 4.60 9.69
C LYS A 191 -19.20 5.95 9.79
N ALA A 192 -19.20 6.76 8.73
CA ALA A 192 -19.93 8.02 8.73
C ALA A 192 -21.45 7.79 8.85
N GLU A 193 -21.98 6.82 8.10
CA GLU A 193 -23.39 6.43 8.16
C GLU A 193 -23.78 5.91 9.55
N SER A 194 -22.92 5.09 10.19
CA SER A 194 -23.20 4.59 11.54
C SER A 194 -23.20 5.69 12.62
N MET A 195 -22.53 6.80 12.36
CA MET A 195 -22.56 8.01 13.19
C MET A 195 -23.75 8.94 12.88
N GLY A 196 -24.66 8.54 11.97
CA GLY A 196 -25.82 9.34 11.57
C GLY A 196 -25.51 10.41 10.51
N HIS A 197 -24.31 10.39 9.93
CA HIS A 197 -23.94 11.27 8.83
C HIS A 197 -24.21 10.57 7.49
N ALA A 198 -25.41 10.78 6.93
CA ALA A 198 -25.72 10.32 5.58
C ALA A 198 -24.95 11.18 4.56
N LEU A 199 -23.80 10.67 4.10
CA LEU A 199 -22.98 11.34 3.10
C LEU A 199 -23.47 11.01 1.68
N PRO A 200 -23.69 12.01 0.81
CA PRO A 200 -24.11 11.79 -0.57
C PRO A 200 -23.14 10.93 -1.37
N GLU A 201 -23.65 9.96 -2.12
CA GLU A 201 -22.85 9.03 -2.94
C GLU A 201 -21.93 9.76 -3.96
N ILE A 202 -22.35 10.93 -4.44
CA ILE A 202 -21.53 11.79 -5.32
C ILE A 202 -20.18 12.18 -4.68
N LEU A 203 -20.08 12.23 -3.36
CA LEU A 203 -18.83 12.48 -2.65
C LEU A 203 -17.91 11.24 -2.67
N LYS A 204 -18.44 10.00 -2.68
CA LYS A 204 -17.63 8.78 -2.84
C LYS A 204 -16.97 8.77 -4.21
N VAL A 205 -17.80 9.01 -5.23
CA VAL A 205 -17.38 9.11 -6.63
C VAL A 205 -16.29 10.15 -6.79
N LYS A 206 -16.53 11.38 -6.30
CA LYS A 206 -15.54 12.46 -6.38
C LYS A 206 -14.23 12.10 -5.68
N THR A 207 -14.30 11.56 -4.47
CA THR A 207 -13.10 11.15 -3.71
C THR A 207 -12.30 10.10 -4.47
N LEU A 208 -12.97 9.10 -5.06
CA LEU A 208 -12.31 8.05 -5.82
C LEU A 208 -11.68 8.58 -7.12
N ILE A 209 -12.37 9.48 -7.84
CA ILE A 209 -11.85 10.15 -9.04
C ILE A 209 -10.61 10.99 -8.69
N ASP A 210 -10.71 11.84 -7.67
CA ASP A 210 -9.62 12.74 -7.27
C ASP A 210 -8.37 11.93 -6.92
N GLN A 211 -8.51 10.85 -6.15
CA GLN A 211 -7.40 9.97 -5.78
C GLN A 211 -6.85 9.16 -6.97
N ALA A 212 -7.71 8.63 -7.84
CA ALA A 212 -7.30 7.85 -9.00
C ALA A 212 -6.58 8.71 -10.06
N LYS A 213 -6.91 10.00 -10.19
CA LYS A 213 -6.27 10.92 -11.14
C LYS A 213 -4.78 11.16 -10.87
N TYR A 214 -4.33 11.05 -9.61
CA TYR A 214 -2.93 11.18 -9.23
C TYR A 214 -2.07 9.95 -9.59
N VAL A 215 -2.71 8.90 -10.09
CA VAL A 215 -2.07 7.63 -10.39
C VAL A 215 -2.08 7.44 -11.91
N THR A 216 -0.93 7.68 -12.55
CA THR A 216 -0.79 7.80 -14.02
C THR A 216 -1.51 6.70 -14.83
N PRO A 217 -1.44 5.40 -14.46
CA PRO A 217 -2.14 4.34 -15.20
C PRO A 217 -3.67 4.50 -15.21
N TYR A 218 -4.26 5.09 -14.17
CA TYR A 218 -5.71 5.27 -14.06
C TYR A 218 -6.20 6.58 -14.64
N HIS A 219 -5.30 7.54 -14.88
CA HIS A 219 -5.67 8.85 -15.44
C HIS A 219 -6.49 8.72 -16.73
N HIS A 220 -6.06 7.87 -17.67
CA HIS A 220 -6.77 7.66 -18.93
C HIS A 220 -8.11 6.94 -18.75
N CYS A 221 -8.16 5.96 -17.83
CA CYS A 221 -9.36 5.22 -17.44
C CYS A 221 -10.42 6.18 -16.88
N VAL A 222 -10.01 7.08 -15.97
CA VAL A 222 -10.88 8.10 -15.37
C VAL A 222 -11.38 9.11 -16.39
N ILE A 223 -10.50 9.66 -17.25
CA ILE A 223 -10.93 10.59 -18.32
C ILE A 223 -11.98 9.95 -19.21
N THR A 224 -11.77 8.70 -19.62
CA THR A 224 -12.71 7.98 -20.49
C THR A 224 -14.08 7.79 -19.82
N LEU A 225 -14.09 7.49 -18.51
CA LEU A 225 -15.33 7.36 -17.74
C LEU A 225 -16.03 8.71 -17.56
N GLU A 226 -15.28 9.80 -17.40
CA GLU A 226 -15.84 11.17 -17.33
C GLU A 226 -16.46 11.57 -18.67
N ASP A 227 -15.76 11.35 -19.79
CA ASP A 227 -16.22 11.70 -21.14
C ASP A 227 -17.46 10.91 -21.57
N THR A 228 -17.60 9.67 -21.09
CA THR A 228 -18.76 8.82 -21.38
C THR A 228 -19.93 9.04 -20.41
N GLY A 229 -19.76 9.88 -19.38
CA GLY A 229 -20.75 10.09 -18.33
C GLY A 229 -20.92 8.88 -17.40
N MET A 230 -20.07 7.86 -17.50
CA MET A 230 -20.11 6.67 -16.63
C MET A 230 -19.43 6.91 -15.27
N ALA A 231 -18.66 7.98 -15.13
CA ALA A 231 -17.98 8.33 -13.89
C ALA A 231 -18.91 8.72 -12.74
N SER A 232 -20.22 8.94 -12.96
CA SER A 232 -21.16 9.32 -11.90
C SER A 232 -21.66 8.15 -11.05
N ASP A 233 -21.46 6.92 -11.50
CA ASP A 233 -21.86 5.70 -10.79
C ASP A 233 -20.64 5.10 -10.09
N TYR A 234 -20.73 4.95 -8.76
CA TYR A 234 -19.62 4.50 -7.93
C TYR A 234 -19.21 3.05 -8.22
N GLU A 235 -20.18 2.17 -8.46
CA GLU A 235 -19.95 0.75 -8.71
C GLU A 235 -19.33 0.54 -10.09
N VAL A 236 -19.82 1.26 -11.10
CA VAL A 236 -19.25 1.26 -12.46
C VAL A 236 -17.81 1.77 -12.45
N LEU A 237 -17.56 2.87 -11.73
CA LEU A 237 -16.23 3.45 -11.56
C LEU A 237 -15.27 2.46 -10.86
N CYS A 238 -15.69 1.83 -9.76
CA CYS A 238 -14.90 0.82 -9.05
C CYS A 238 -14.58 -0.38 -9.95
N ALA A 239 -15.57 -0.89 -10.68
CA ALA A 239 -15.41 -2.03 -11.58
C ALA A 239 -14.46 -1.72 -12.75
N ALA A 240 -14.54 -0.51 -13.31
CA ALA A 240 -13.65 -0.06 -14.38
C ALA A 240 -12.22 0.13 -13.88
N LEU A 241 -12.02 0.81 -12.74
CA LEU A 241 -10.70 1.00 -12.13
C LEU A 241 -10.04 -0.34 -11.75
N CYS A 242 -10.82 -1.33 -11.31
CA CYS A 242 -10.31 -2.67 -11.03
C CYS A 242 -9.90 -3.47 -12.28
N LYS A 243 -10.23 -3.00 -13.50
CA LYS A 243 -9.91 -3.67 -14.77
C LYS A 243 -8.74 -3.02 -15.54
N CYS A 244 -8.30 -1.82 -15.17
CA CYS A 244 -7.42 -0.94 -15.99
C CYS A 244 -5.89 -1.28 -15.98
#